data_AF-A0A3N4SD16-F1
#
_entry.id   AF-A0A3N4SD16-F1
#
_cell.length_a   1.000
_cell.length_b   1.000
_cell.length_c   1.000
_cell.angle_alpha   90.00
_cell.angle_beta   90.00
_cell.angle_gamma   90.00
#
_symmetry.space_group_name_H-M   'P 1'
#
loop_
_entity.id
_entity.type
_entity.pdbx_description
1 polymer ?
#
loop_
_entity_poly.entity_id
_entity_poly.type
_entity_poly.pdbx_seq_one_letter_code
_entity_poly.pdbx_strand_id
1 'polypeptide(L)'
;MPFSPEIPADHAFLTQAIELSRHALEDEGKTPFGALVVIDGEVVGTGTSSVIELRDPTAHAEVMALRAAGSKLGRHLMEGAVMYASSEPCPMCLVACYWARISRLVYAATRQDSAVNGFEDLRFYRELTVPNAERTLLEETAVDGEAREIAAAALASWADKMPFPVEPKL
;
A
#
# COMPACT_ATOMS: atom_id res chain seq x y z
N MET A 1 11.11 8.32 -14.03
CA MET A 1 10.05 9.11 -14.68
C MET A 1 9.90 10.41 -13.89
N PRO A 2 9.78 11.58 -14.53
CA PRO A 2 9.46 12.79 -13.78
C PRO A 2 8.10 12.61 -13.08
N PHE A 3 7.94 13.20 -11.89
CA PHE A 3 6.64 13.25 -11.22
C PHE A 3 5.60 13.93 -12.13
N SER A 4 4.35 13.47 -12.05
CA SER A 4 3.25 14.18 -12.69
C SER A 4 3.07 15.55 -12.02
N PRO A 5 2.63 16.59 -12.75
CA PRO A 5 2.34 17.88 -12.14
C PRO A 5 1.22 17.75 -11.12
N GLU A 6 1.28 18.57 -10.07
CA GLU A 6 0.16 18.78 -9.16
C GLU A 6 -0.97 19.56 -9.85
N ILE A 7 -2.20 19.32 -9.39
CA ILE A 7 -3.39 20.09 -9.78
C ILE A 7 -3.98 20.78 -8.54
N PRO A 8 -4.76 21.87 -8.67
CA PRO A 8 -5.28 22.60 -7.53
C PRO A 8 -6.09 21.75 -6.53
N ALA A 9 -6.81 20.74 -7.03
CA ALA A 9 -7.57 19.81 -6.18
C ALA A 9 -6.68 18.96 -5.27
N ASP A 10 -5.41 18.74 -5.64
CA ASP A 10 -4.50 17.92 -4.85
C ASP A 10 -4.24 18.52 -3.49
N HIS A 11 -4.07 19.83 -3.42
CA HIS A 11 -3.83 20.54 -2.17
C HIS A 11 -4.98 20.33 -1.18
N ALA A 12 -6.24 20.43 -1.64
CA ALA A 12 -7.40 20.29 -0.78
C ALA A 12 -7.55 18.86 -0.20
N PHE A 13 -7.32 17.82 -0.99
CA PHE A 13 -7.38 16.43 -0.50
C PHE A 13 -6.13 16.06 0.30
N LEU A 14 -4.95 16.52 -0.11
CA LEU A 14 -3.72 16.25 0.61
C LEU A 14 -3.73 16.91 2.00
N THR A 15 -4.26 18.14 2.13
CA THR A 15 -4.50 18.77 3.44
C THR A 15 -5.41 17.92 4.31
N GLN A 16 -6.49 17.34 3.78
CA GLN A 16 -7.36 16.45 4.55
C GLN A 16 -6.61 15.18 5.01
N ALA A 17 -5.77 14.58 4.18
CA ALA A 17 -4.95 13.43 4.57
C ALA A 17 -3.95 13.79 5.68
N ILE A 18 -3.34 14.98 5.60
CA ILE A 18 -2.46 15.52 6.65
C ILE A 18 -3.23 15.76 7.95
N GLU A 19 -4.45 16.31 7.88
CA GLU A 19 -5.26 16.49 9.09
C GLU A 19 -5.65 15.15 9.73
N LEU A 20 -6.00 14.12 8.96
CA LEU A 20 -6.19 12.78 9.50
C LEU A 20 -4.94 12.28 10.23
N SER A 21 -3.78 12.46 9.63
CA SER A 21 -2.47 12.14 10.20
C SER A 21 -2.22 12.88 11.52
N ARG A 22 -2.61 14.15 11.59
CA ARG A 22 -2.41 15.01 12.76
C ARG A 22 -3.36 14.64 13.90
N HIS A 23 -4.63 14.39 13.62
CA HIS A 23 -5.61 13.95 14.62
C HIS A 23 -5.32 12.54 15.12
N ALA A 24 -4.72 11.66 14.31
CA ALA A 24 -4.33 10.33 14.77
C ALA A 24 -3.39 10.38 15.98
N LEU A 25 -2.55 11.40 16.10
CA LEU A 25 -1.65 11.59 17.26
C LEU A 25 -2.38 11.90 18.57
N GLU A 26 -3.64 12.30 18.51
CA GLU A 26 -4.46 12.61 19.68
C GLU A 26 -5.00 11.31 20.34
N ASP A 27 -5.01 10.20 19.60
CA ASP A 27 -5.44 8.88 20.07
C ASP A 27 -4.25 8.04 20.59
N GLU A 28 -4.42 7.40 21.75
CA GLU A 28 -3.40 6.50 22.29
C GLU A 28 -3.18 5.28 21.37
N GLY A 29 -1.92 4.98 21.06
CA GLY A 29 -1.57 3.82 20.23
C GLY A 29 -1.75 4.03 18.72
N LYS A 30 -1.87 5.27 18.23
CA LYS A 30 -1.81 5.57 16.80
C LYS A 30 -0.46 6.14 16.38
N THR A 31 -0.19 6.07 15.07
CA THR A 31 1.03 6.62 14.46
C THR A 31 0.65 7.70 13.43
N PRO A 32 1.54 8.68 13.14
CA PRO A 32 1.20 9.88 12.40
C PRO A 32 1.12 9.65 10.89
N PHE A 33 0.12 8.88 10.44
CA PHE A 33 -0.15 8.69 9.03
C PHE A 33 -1.64 8.74 8.75
N GLY A 34 -2.01 9.44 7.67
CA GLY A 34 -3.38 9.58 7.20
C GLY A 34 -3.44 9.45 5.67
N ALA A 35 -4.53 8.87 5.16
CA ALA A 35 -4.73 8.67 3.72
C ALA A 35 -6.21 8.72 3.30
N LEU A 36 -6.43 9.02 2.03
CA LEU A 36 -7.74 9.12 1.39
C LEU A 36 -7.71 8.44 0.03
N VAL A 37 -8.84 7.83 -0.35
CA VAL A 37 -9.12 7.39 -1.72
C VAL A 37 -10.21 8.29 -2.29
N VAL A 38 -9.95 8.90 -3.44
CA VAL A 38 -10.87 9.81 -4.13
C VAL A 38 -11.23 9.28 -5.51
N ILE A 39 -12.51 9.32 -5.87
CA ILE A 39 -13.03 8.98 -7.21
C ILE A 39 -13.95 10.12 -7.64
N ASP A 40 -13.74 10.67 -8.84
CA ASP A 40 -14.57 11.75 -9.40
C ASP A 40 -14.77 12.96 -8.46
N GLY A 41 -13.74 13.28 -7.67
CA GLY A 41 -13.78 14.38 -6.70
C GLY A 41 -14.46 14.05 -5.36
N GLU A 42 -14.93 12.81 -5.16
CA GLU A 42 -15.53 12.36 -3.92
C GLU A 42 -14.61 11.44 -3.12
N VAL A 43 -14.52 11.67 -1.81
CA VAL A 43 -13.80 10.78 -0.90
C VAL A 43 -14.62 9.49 -0.71
N VAL A 44 -14.06 8.37 -1.18
CA VAL A 44 -14.69 7.05 -1.08
C VAL A 44 -14.11 6.20 0.04
N GLY A 45 -12.94 6.55 0.57
CA GLY A 45 -12.37 5.91 1.76
C GLY A 45 -11.37 6.81 2.45
N THR A 46 -11.27 6.67 3.77
CA THR A 46 -10.29 7.36 4.61
C THR A 46 -9.61 6.35 5.52
N GLY A 47 -8.41 6.66 5.98
CA GLY A 47 -7.67 5.80 6.90
C GLY A 47 -6.62 6.56 7.70
N THR A 48 -6.44 6.15 8.95
CA THR A 48 -5.28 6.49 9.79
C THR A 48 -4.51 5.20 10.09
N SER A 49 -3.22 5.32 10.39
CA SER A 49 -2.45 4.15 10.82
C SER A 49 -2.88 3.69 12.21
N SER A 50 -3.38 2.45 12.29
CA SER A 50 -3.92 1.80 13.50
C SER A 50 -3.17 0.51 13.83
N VAL A 51 -1.86 0.46 13.52
CA VAL A 51 -1.02 -0.74 13.68
C VAL A 51 -1.03 -1.28 15.11
N ILE A 52 -0.86 -0.40 16.11
CA ILE A 52 -0.80 -0.81 17.52
C ILE A 52 -2.22 -1.08 18.05
N GLU A 53 -3.15 -0.17 17.77
CA GLU A 53 -4.57 -0.26 18.16
C GLU A 53 -5.20 -1.60 17.74
N LEU A 54 -5.05 -1.98 16.47
CA LEU A 54 -5.65 -3.19 15.91
C LEU A 54 -4.75 -4.43 16.05
N ARG A 55 -3.53 -4.27 16.55
CA ARG A 55 -2.48 -5.32 16.56
C ARG A 55 -2.30 -5.93 15.16
N ASP A 56 -2.39 -5.10 14.14
CA ASP A 56 -2.31 -5.47 12.73
C ASP A 56 -1.12 -4.72 12.09
N PRO A 57 0.01 -5.40 11.79
CA PRO A 57 1.17 -4.75 11.18
C PRO A 57 0.87 -4.22 9.77
N THR A 58 -0.25 -4.60 9.16
CA THR A 58 -0.68 -4.12 7.84
C THR A 58 -1.63 -2.93 7.90
N ALA A 59 -2.09 -2.52 9.09
CA ALA A 59 -3.07 -1.44 9.28
C ALA A 59 -2.47 -0.03 9.12
N HIS A 60 -1.68 0.17 8.06
CA HIS A 60 -1.18 1.47 7.62
C HIS A 60 -2.32 2.31 7.03
N ALA A 61 -2.16 3.64 7.04
CA ALA A 61 -3.20 4.57 6.64
C ALA A 61 -3.76 4.29 5.23
N GLU A 62 -2.89 4.02 4.26
CA GLU A 62 -3.24 3.75 2.87
C GLU A 62 -4.00 2.42 2.74
N VAL A 63 -3.57 1.38 3.47
CA VAL A 63 -4.26 0.08 3.50
C VAL A 63 -5.64 0.23 4.14
N MET A 64 -5.76 0.99 5.23
CA MET A 64 -7.04 1.27 5.87
C MET A 64 -7.98 2.07 4.96
N ALA A 65 -7.47 3.07 4.24
CA ALA A 65 -8.23 3.83 3.27
C ALA A 65 -8.72 2.96 2.10
N LEU A 66 -7.88 2.05 1.60
CA LEU A 66 -8.28 1.06 0.58
C LEU A 66 -9.34 0.09 1.11
N ARG A 67 -9.20 -0.43 2.34
CA ARG A 67 -10.20 -1.31 2.96
C ARG A 67 -11.54 -0.60 3.12
N ALA A 68 -11.52 0.65 3.59
CA ALA A 68 -12.73 1.47 3.72
C ALA A 68 -13.39 1.75 2.37
N ALA A 69 -12.61 2.13 1.35
CA ALA A 69 -13.11 2.36 0.00
C ALA A 69 -13.70 1.10 -0.62
N GLY A 70 -13.03 -0.05 -0.48
CA GLY A 70 -13.51 -1.32 -1.02
C GLY A 70 -14.83 -1.77 -0.38
N SER A 71 -14.95 -1.58 0.94
CA SER A 71 -16.20 -1.81 1.68
C SER A 71 -17.32 -0.91 1.19
N LYS A 72 -17.06 0.41 1.04
CA LYS A 72 -18.06 1.38 0.56
C LYS A 72 -18.52 1.08 -0.88
N LEU A 73 -17.59 0.70 -1.75
CA LEU A 73 -17.85 0.51 -3.18
C LEU A 73 -18.33 -0.91 -3.53
N GLY A 74 -18.18 -1.88 -2.62
CA GLY A 74 -18.48 -3.29 -2.90
C GLY A 74 -17.55 -3.94 -3.94
N ARG A 75 -16.34 -3.41 -4.14
CA ARG A 75 -15.35 -3.89 -5.10
C ARG A 75 -13.91 -3.68 -4.60
N HIS A 76 -12.96 -4.43 -5.14
CA HIS A 76 -11.54 -4.35 -4.74
C HIS A 76 -10.66 -3.57 -5.71
N LEU A 77 -11.05 -3.47 -6.99
CA LEU A 77 -10.38 -2.61 -7.97
C LEU A 77 -10.94 -1.20 -7.86
N MET A 78 -10.08 -0.19 -7.99
CA MET A 78 -10.34 1.24 -7.82
C MET A 78 -9.78 2.03 -9.01
N GLU A 79 -9.99 1.51 -10.22
CA GLU A 79 -9.62 2.20 -11.45
C GLU A 79 -10.23 3.61 -11.50
N GLY A 80 -9.43 4.58 -11.96
CA GLY A 80 -9.78 6.00 -11.93
C GLY A 80 -9.55 6.69 -10.58
N ALA A 81 -9.28 5.96 -9.50
CA ALA A 81 -9.10 6.55 -8.18
C ALA A 81 -7.71 7.19 -8.00
N VAL A 82 -7.69 8.22 -7.16
CA VAL A 82 -6.47 8.88 -6.67
C VAL A 82 -6.29 8.57 -5.17
N MET A 83 -5.11 8.10 -4.80
CA MET A 83 -4.69 7.98 -3.40
C MET A 83 -4.00 9.28 -2.97
N TYR A 84 -4.44 9.89 -1.87
CA TYR A 84 -3.79 11.01 -1.20
C TYR A 84 -3.26 10.53 0.15
N ALA A 85 -1.95 10.63 0.40
CA ALA A 85 -1.32 10.16 1.63
C ALA A 85 -0.48 11.26 2.30
N SER A 86 -0.50 11.34 3.63
CA SER A 86 0.30 12.33 4.37
C SER A 86 1.81 12.11 4.20
N SER A 87 2.23 10.88 3.88
CA SER A 87 3.60 10.49 3.62
C SER A 87 3.68 9.61 2.36
N GLU A 88 4.84 9.60 1.73
CA GLU A 88 5.19 8.67 0.66
C GLU A 88 4.96 7.23 1.14
N PRO A 89 4.19 6.41 0.40
CA PRO A 89 3.89 5.06 0.81
C PRO A 89 5.11 4.16 0.95
N CYS A 90 5.12 3.37 2.02
CA CYS A 90 6.08 2.26 2.19
C CYS A 90 5.88 1.21 1.07
N PRO A 91 6.81 0.25 0.89
CA PRO A 91 6.68 -0.74 -0.17
C PRO A 91 5.37 -1.54 -0.14
N MET A 92 4.89 -1.91 1.05
CA MET A 92 3.60 -2.60 1.22
C MET A 92 2.45 -1.75 0.70
N CYS A 93 2.36 -0.49 1.13
CA CYS A 93 1.28 0.42 0.75
C CYS A 93 1.32 0.78 -0.74
N LEU A 94 2.51 0.97 -1.31
CA LEU A 94 2.68 1.20 -2.74
C LEU A 94 2.18 0.00 -3.56
N VAL A 95 2.58 -1.21 -3.18
CA VAL A 95 2.13 -2.44 -3.86
C VAL A 95 0.63 -2.66 -3.65
N ALA A 96 0.07 -2.32 -2.49
CA ALA A 96 -1.37 -2.35 -2.25
C ALA A 96 -2.12 -1.39 -3.21
N CYS A 97 -1.58 -0.21 -3.48
CA CYS A 97 -2.14 0.71 -4.48
C CYS A 97 -2.10 0.10 -5.89
N TYR A 98 -1.03 -0.63 -6.26
CA TYR A 98 -0.96 -1.34 -7.55
C TYR A 98 -1.99 -2.45 -7.65
N TRP A 99 -2.17 -3.26 -6.60
CA TRP A 99 -3.21 -4.30 -6.54
C TRP A 99 -4.62 -3.72 -6.67
N ALA A 100 -4.86 -2.57 -6.03
CA ALA A 100 -6.13 -1.86 -6.09
C ALA A 100 -6.33 -1.07 -7.40
N ARG A 101 -5.36 -1.02 -8.32
CA ARG A 101 -5.43 -0.23 -9.57
C ARG A 101 -5.65 1.27 -9.34
N ILE A 102 -5.10 1.80 -8.25
CA ILE A 102 -5.02 3.25 -8.03
C ILE A 102 -4.29 3.87 -9.23
N SER A 103 -4.93 4.86 -9.85
CA SER A 103 -4.44 5.47 -11.09
C SER A 103 -3.41 6.57 -10.84
N ARG A 104 -3.47 7.20 -9.67
CA ARG A 104 -2.55 8.26 -9.27
C ARG A 104 -2.35 8.28 -7.77
N LEU A 105 -1.12 8.53 -7.35
CA LEU A 105 -0.73 8.63 -5.95
C LEU A 105 -0.14 10.03 -5.72
N VAL A 106 -0.63 10.72 -4.72
CA VAL A 106 -0.19 12.06 -4.29
C VAL A 106 0.18 11.98 -2.82
N TYR A 107 1.36 12.49 -2.45
CA TYR A 107 1.84 12.45 -1.08
C TYR A 107 2.60 13.71 -0.69
N ALA A 108 2.71 13.97 0.62
CA ALA A 108 3.39 15.14 1.17
C ALA A 108 4.80 14.81 1.69
N ALA A 109 4.90 14.19 2.88
CA ALA A 109 6.19 13.81 3.45
C ALA A 109 6.89 12.74 2.60
N THR A 110 8.21 12.75 2.56
CA THR A 110 9.00 11.79 1.77
C THR A 110 9.42 10.59 2.62
N ARG A 111 9.83 9.49 1.98
CA ARG A 111 10.43 8.37 2.71
C ARG A 111 11.68 8.75 3.52
N GLN A 112 12.38 9.82 3.14
CA GLN A 112 13.50 10.38 3.91
C GLN A 112 13.01 11.02 5.21
N ASP A 113 11.91 11.78 5.16
CA ASP A 113 11.29 12.39 6.34
C ASP A 113 10.82 11.32 7.34
N SER A 114 10.22 10.23 6.84
CA SER A 114 9.85 9.09 7.70
C SER A 114 11.08 8.42 8.31
N ALA A 115 12.13 8.21 7.52
CA ALA A 115 13.35 7.53 7.98
C ALA A 115 14.10 8.29 9.08
N VAL A 116 14.22 9.63 8.99
CA VAL A 116 14.89 10.42 10.04
C VAL A 116 14.10 10.44 11.36
N ASN A 117 12.82 10.08 11.32
CA ASN A 117 11.95 9.94 12.50
C ASN A 117 11.79 8.48 12.97
N GLY A 118 12.62 7.56 12.49
CA GLY A 118 12.70 6.19 13.00
C GLY A 118 11.76 5.18 12.33
N PHE A 119 11.06 5.55 11.27
CA PHE A 119 10.29 4.60 10.47
C PHE A 119 11.18 3.88 9.43
N GLU A 120 10.85 2.64 9.12
CA GLU A 120 11.71 1.74 8.33
C GLU A 120 11.43 1.76 6.82
N ASP A 121 10.56 2.65 6.33
CA ASP A 121 10.08 2.68 4.94
C ASP A 121 11.23 2.63 3.92
N LEU A 122 12.21 3.52 4.07
CA LEU A 122 13.38 3.61 3.20
C LEU A 122 14.29 2.37 3.33
N ARG A 123 14.37 1.77 4.53
CA ARG A 123 15.13 0.53 4.76
C ARG A 123 14.50 -0.62 3.97
N PHE A 124 13.17 -0.76 4.01
CA PHE A 124 12.45 -1.78 3.26
C PHE A 124 12.57 -1.59 1.75
N TYR A 125 12.52 -0.35 1.25
CA TYR A 125 12.78 -0.09 -0.18
C TYR A 125 14.16 -0.58 -0.61
N ARG A 126 15.21 -0.33 0.19
CA ARG A 126 16.57 -0.79 -0.11
C ARG A 126 16.66 -2.32 -0.09
N GLU A 127 16.06 -2.94 0.91
CA GLU A 127 16.04 -4.40 1.06
C GLU A 127 15.42 -5.11 -0.15
N LEU A 128 14.37 -4.53 -0.73
CA LEU A 128 13.69 -5.11 -1.89
C LEU A 128 14.50 -4.99 -3.19
N THR A 129 15.54 -4.16 -3.22
CA THR A 129 16.39 -3.97 -4.41
C THR A 129 17.57 -4.95 -4.50
N VAL A 130 17.90 -5.64 -3.41
CA VAL A 130 18.98 -6.64 -3.41
C VAL A 130 18.43 -8.04 -3.72
N PRO A 131 19.26 -8.97 -4.25
CA PRO A 131 18.88 -10.37 -4.42
C PRO A 131 18.39 -10.99 -3.10
N ASN A 132 17.48 -11.97 -3.16
CA ASN A 132 16.94 -12.62 -1.97
C ASN A 132 18.03 -13.15 -1.02
N ALA A 133 19.13 -13.70 -1.56
CA ALA A 133 20.24 -14.23 -0.78
C ALA A 133 21.07 -13.15 -0.03
N GLU A 134 20.89 -11.88 -0.39
CA GLU A 134 21.57 -10.73 0.24
C GLU A 134 20.66 -9.95 1.20
N ARG A 135 19.39 -10.35 1.33
CA ARG A 135 18.48 -9.78 2.31
C ARG A 135 18.91 -10.17 3.73
N THR A 136 18.79 -9.22 4.64
CA THR A 136 19.23 -9.27 6.04
C THR A 136 18.09 -9.09 7.04
N LEU A 137 16.91 -8.63 6.61
CA LEU A 137 15.78 -8.38 7.51
C LEU A 137 15.03 -9.64 7.94
N LEU A 138 15.14 -10.71 7.15
CA LEU A 138 14.63 -12.02 7.51
C LEU A 138 15.52 -13.14 6.98
N GLU A 139 15.45 -14.29 7.64
CA GLU A 139 16.01 -15.54 7.13
C GLU A 139 14.98 -16.18 6.17
N GLU A 140 15.30 -16.22 4.88
CA GLU A 140 14.45 -16.83 3.84
C GLU A 140 14.97 -18.24 3.51
N THR A 141 14.07 -19.23 3.46
CA THR A 141 14.38 -20.57 2.96
C THR A 141 13.39 -20.94 1.86
N ALA A 142 13.91 -21.17 0.65
CA ALA A 142 13.15 -21.78 -0.44
C ALA A 142 13.38 -23.30 -0.42
N VAL A 143 12.31 -24.08 -0.28
CA VAL A 143 12.37 -25.54 -0.33
C VAL A 143 12.19 -26.04 -1.76
N ASP A 144 12.90 -27.11 -2.10
CA ASP A 144 12.76 -27.82 -3.38
C ASP A 144 12.10 -29.20 -3.18
N GLY A 145 11.88 -29.94 -4.28
CA GLY A 145 11.32 -31.29 -4.28
C GLY A 145 9.79 -31.32 -4.19
N GLU A 146 9.25 -32.41 -3.63
CA GLU A 146 7.82 -32.74 -3.65
C GLU A 146 6.93 -31.60 -3.12
N ALA A 147 7.32 -30.94 -2.01
CA ALA A 147 6.54 -29.84 -1.45
C ALA A 147 6.39 -28.66 -2.41
N ARG A 148 7.47 -28.31 -3.12
CA ARG A 148 7.46 -27.27 -4.15
C ARG A 148 6.60 -27.67 -5.33
N GLU A 149 6.71 -28.92 -5.79
CA GLU A 149 5.93 -29.45 -6.91
C GLU A 149 4.43 -29.43 -6.62
N ILE A 150 4.00 -29.85 -5.42
CA ILE A 150 2.60 -29.80 -4.98
C ILE A 150 2.09 -28.36 -4.97
N ALA A 151 2.85 -27.42 -4.40
CA ALA A 151 2.46 -26.02 -4.34
C ALA A 151 2.33 -25.39 -5.75
N ALA A 152 3.30 -25.67 -6.64
CA ALA A 152 3.27 -25.20 -8.02
C ALA A 152 2.10 -25.80 -8.82
N ALA A 153 1.80 -27.09 -8.62
CA ALA A 153 0.67 -27.76 -9.25
C ALA A 153 -0.68 -27.16 -8.83
N ALA A 154 -0.82 -26.70 -7.58
CA ALA A 154 -2.02 -26.01 -7.13
C ALA A 154 -2.26 -24.69 -7.89
N LEU A 155 -1.19 -23.92 -8.16
CA LEU A 155 -1.25 -22.70 -8.97
C LEU A 155 -1.63 -23.00 -10.43
N ALA A 156 -1.02 -24.04 -11.02
CA ALA A 156 -1.36 -24.49 -12.37
C ALA A 156 -2.83 -24.95 -12.46
N SER A 157 -3.32 -25.72 -11.47
CA SER A 157 -4.72 -26.17 -11.46
C SER A 157 -5.71 -25.01 -11.35
N TRP A 158 -5.36 -23.92 -10.65
CA TRP A 158 -6.18 -22.71 -10.66
C TRP A 158 -6.18 -22.06 -12.05
N ALA A 159 -5.01 -21.95 -12.69
CA ALA A 159 -4.87 -21.34 -14.02
C ALA A 159 -5.68 -22.10 -15.09
N ASP A 160 -5.66 -23.43 -15.10
CA ASP A 160 -6.40 -24.27 -16.07
C ASP A 160 -7.92 -24.11 -15.98
N LYS A 161 -8.45 -23.65 -14.84
CA LYS A 161 -9.87 -23.43 -14.61
C LYS A 161 -10.33 -22.03 -14.98
N MET A 162 -9.40 -21.12 -15.29
CA MET A 162 -9.76 -19.75 -15.62
C MET A 162 -10.49 -19.70 -16.98
N PRO A 163 -11.54 -18.87 -17.11
CA PRO A 163 -12.31 -18.77 -18.35
C PRO A 163 -11.56 -18.05 -19.48
N PHE A 164 -10.30 -17.67 -19.24
CA PHE A 164 -9.42 -16.98 -20.18
C PHE A 164 -7.99 -17.51 -20.02
N PRO A 165 -7.14 -17.43 -21.07
CA PRO A 165 -5.75 -17.82 -20.99
C PRO A 165 -5.00 -17.03 -19.89
N VAL A 166 -4.26 -17.74 -19.04
CA VAL A 166 -3.38 -17.10 -18.05
C VAL A 166 -2.07 -16.73 -18.71
N GLU A 167 -1.74 -15.43 -18.70
CA GLU A 167 -0.47 -14.92 -19.22
C GLU A 167 0.59 -14.89 -18.10
N PRO A 168 1.75 -15.56 -18.30
CA PRO A 168 2.87 -15.49 -17.34
C PRO A 168 3.44 -14.07 -17.23
N LYS A 169 3.69 -13.62 -16.00
CA LYS A 169 4.31 -12.32 -15.69
C LYS A 169 5.77 -12.55 -15.27
N LEU A 170 6.63 -12.84 -16.25
CA LEU A 170 8.06 -13.09 -16.05
C LEU A 170 8.89 -11.82 -16.25
#